data_AF-A0A4U0H7K9-F1
#
_entry.id   AF-A0A4U0H7K9-F1
#
_cell.length_a   1.000
_cell.length_b   1.000
_cell.length_c   1.000
_cell.angle_alpha   90.00
_cell.angle_beta   90.00
_cell.angle_gamma   90.00
#
_symmetry.space_group_name_H-M   'P 1'
#
loop_
_entity.id
_entity.type
_entity.pdbx_description
1 polymer ?
#
loop_
_entity_poly.entity_id
_entity_poly.type
_entity_poly.pdbx_seq_one_letter_code
_entity_poly.pdbx_strand_id
1 'polypeptide(L)'
;MVDPSNSFRAVRVGSETGAGLAGWQAVTGRTVVPVTKVPVTYWCPKGHQTTPVFANLSEADIPPSWDCPHCGQIAAREPGGGGAEARSTDEPYKSHLEYAKERRSPDEAEAVVEQALEKLRRRRREALRRAESGRRKND
;
A
#
# COMPACT_ATOMS: atom_id res chain seq x y z
N MET A 1 -30.42 -30.20 30.99
CA MET A 1 -31.28 -30.27 29.79
C MET A 1 -31.09 -28.96 29.04
N VAL A 2 -30.41 -28.98 27.88
CA VAL A 2 -30.27 -27.78 27.04
C VAL A 2 -31.50 -27.73 26.15
N ASP A 3 -32.23 -26.62 26.17
CA ASP A 3 -33.47 -26.43 25.40
C ASP A 3 -33.14 -26.42 23.89
N PRO A 4 -33.62 -27.39 23.09
CA PRO A 4 -33.28 -27.49 21.67
C PRO A 4 -34.01 -26.47 20.79
N SER A 5 -34.87 -25.63 21.37
CA SER A 5 -35.78 -24.75 20.64
C SER A 5 -35.15 -23.49 20.06
N ASN A 6 -33.90 -23.14 20.41
CA ASN A 6 -33.28 -21.92 19.88
C ASN A 6 -31.78 -22.11 19.57
N SER A 7 -31.50 -22.77 18.44
CA SER A 7 -30.15 -22.77 17.87
C SER A 7 -29.91 -21.44 17.16
N PHE A 8 -29.02 -20.60 17.69
CA PHE A 8 -28.59 -19.37 17.01
C PHE A 8 -27.92 -19.75 15.69
N ARG A 9 -28.62 -19.55 14.56
CA ARG A 9 -28.05 -19.70 13.22
C ARG A 9 -27.40 -18.38 12.83
N ALA A 10 -26.07 -18.36 12.79
CA ALA A 10 -25.30 -17.26 12.22
C ALA A 10 -24.91 -17.60 10.79
N VAL A 11 -25.07 -16.63 9.88
CA VAL A 11 -24.58 -16.73 8.50
C VAL A 11 -23.53 -15.65 8.29
N ARG A 12 -22.41 -16.00 7.64
CA ARG A 12 -21.37 -15.02 7.30
C ARG A 12 -21.94 -14.02 6.29
N VAL A 13 -21.66 -12.74 6.48
CA VAL A 13 -21.99 -11.69 5.51
C VAL A 13 -21.42 -12.07 4.14
N GLY A 14 -22.28 -12.07 3.11
CA GLY A 14 -21.94 -12.54 1.75
C GLY A 14 -22.31 -14.00 1.45
N SER A 15 -22.86 -14.75 2.41
CA SER A 15 -23.51 -16.04 2.19
C SER A 15 -25.00 -15.90 2.47
N GLU A 16 -25.87 -16.21 1.51
CA GLU A 16 -27.32 -16.00 1.67
C GLU A 16 -28.01 -17.13 2.45
N THR A 17 -27.51 -18.37 2.35
CA THR A 17 -28.21 -19.55 2.87
C THR A 17 -27.41 -20.36 3.88
N GLY A 18 -26.12 -20.04 4.11
CA GLY A 18 -25.24 -20.81 4.99
C GLY A 18 -24.98 -22.26 4.52
N ALA A 19 -25.61 -22.71 3.44
CA ALA A 19 -25.62 -24.08 2.92
C ALA A 19 -24.95 -24.21 1.54
N GLY A 20 -24.15 -23.20 1.16
CA GLY A 20 -23.38 -23.20 -0.08
C GLY A 20 -24.25 -23.26 -1.34
N LEU A 21 -23.67 -23.77 -2.44
CA LEU A 21 -24.33 -23.82 -3.75
C LEU A 21 -25.66 -24.58 -3.71
N ALA A 22 -25.71 -25.74 -3.04
CA ALA A 22 -26.93 -26.56 -2.98
C ALA A 22 -28.08 -25.83 -2.26
N GLY A 23 -27.79 -25.15 -1.14
CA GLY A 23 -28.79 -24.34 -0.44
C GLY A 23 -29.27 -23.15 -1.26
N TRP A 24 -28.36 -22.47 -1.95
CA TRP A 24 -28.72 -21.35 -2.83
C TRP A 24 -29.59 -21.80 -4.02
N GLN A 25 -29.28 -22.95 -4.64
CA GLN A 25 -30.09 -23.53 -5.72
C GLN A 25 -31.49 -23.93 -5.25
N ALA A 26 -31.60 -24.54 -4.07
CA ALA A 26 -32.88 -24.93 -3.49
C ALA A 26 -33.79 -23.72 -3.18
N VAL A 27 -33.21 -22.60 -2.75
CA VAL A 27 -33.97 -21.38 -2.42
C VAL A 27 -34.32 -20.56 -3.66
N THR A 28 -33.39 -20.45 -4.62
CA THR A 28 -33.59 -19.58 -5.80
C THR A 28 -34.18 -20.31 -7.01
N GLY A 29 -34.18 -21.64 -7.01
CA GLY A 29 -34.56 -22.47 -8.16
C GLY A 29 -33.62 -22.35 -9.37
N ARG A 30 -32.49 -21.64 -9.24
CA ARG A 30 -31.54 -21.40 -10.33
C ARG A 30 -30.54 -22.54 -10.43
N THR A 31 -30.16 -22.90 -11.65
CA THR A 31 -29.07 -23.85 -11.93
C THR A 31 -27.84 -23.10 -12.43
N VAL A 32 -26.65 -23.59 -12.07
CA VAL A 32 -25.40 -22.99 -12.56
C VAL A 32 -25.07 -23.57 -13.93
N VAL A 33 -24.87 -22.68 -14.90
CA VAL A 33 -24.36 -23.05 -16.23
C VAL A 33 -22.84 -22.88 -16.23
N PRO A 34 -22.06 -23.91 -16.61
CA PRO A 34 -20.61 -23.78 -16.68
C PRO A 34 -20.23 -22.81 -17.79
N VAL A 35 -19.29 -21.91 -17.48
CA VAL A 35 -18.73 -20.94 -18.44
C VAL A 35 -17.32 -21.38 -18.82
N THR A 36 -16.95 -21.17 -20.08
CA THR A 36 -15.59 -21.40 -20.56
C THR A 36 -14.63 -20.40 -19.91
N LYS A 37 -13.47 -20.88 -19.49
CA LYS A 37 -12.50 -20.12 -18.70
C LYS A 37 -11.25 -19.86 -19.53
N VAL A 38 -10.73 -18.63 -19.47
CA VAL A 38 -9.53 -18.20 -20.20
C VAL A 38 -8.49 -17.71 -19.20
N PRO A 39 -7.31 -18.35 -19.09
CA PRO A 39 -6.21 -17.85 -18.28
C PRO A 39 -5.51 -16.70 -19.01
N VAL A 40 -5.28 -15.58 -18.32
CA VAL A 40 -4.57 -14.41 -18.87
C VAL A 40 -3.40 -14.10 -17.96
N THR A 41 -2.21 -13.94 -18.54
CA THR A 41 -0.98 -13.70 -17.78
C THR A 41 -0.63 -12.22 -17.75
N TYR A 42 -0.24 -11.74 -16.58
CA TYR A 42 0.28 -10.40 -16.35
C TYR A 42 1.65 -10.48 -15.67
N TRP A 43 2.50 -9.51 -15.97
CA TRP A 43 3.85 -9.35 -15.43
C TRP A 43 3.98 -7.99 -14.74
N CYS A 44 4.41 -8.00 -13.48
CA CYS A 44 4.65 -6.76 -12.74
C CYS A 44 6.09 -6.25 -12.93
N PRO A 45 6.37 -4.95 -12.66
CA PRO A 45 7.71 -4.37 -12.78
C PRO A 45 8.77 -5.05 -11.88
N LYS A 46 8.34 -5.74 -10.81
CA LYS A 46 9.24 -6.51 -9.93
C LYS A 46 9.53 -7.93 -10.44
N GLY A 47 8.98 -8.32 -11.59
CA GLY A 47 9.20 -9.64 -12.20
C GLY A 47 8.27 -10.75 -11.71
N HIS A 48 7.22 -10.46 -10.93
CA HIS A 48 6.21 -11.47 -10.59
C HIS A 48 5.27 -11.73 -11.77
N GLN A 49 4.97 -13.00 -12.02
CA GLN A 49 3.97 -13.44 -12.98
C GLN A 49 2.68 -13.82 -12.26
N THR A 50 1.54 -13.32 -12.76
CA THR A 50 0.21 -13.59 -12.20
C THR A 50 -0.71 -14.03 -13.32
N THR A 51 -1.44 -15.13 -13.13
CA THR A 51 -2.34 -15.69 -14.16
C THR A 51 -3.79 -15.80 -13.63
N PRO A 52 -4.52 -14.68 -13.49
CA PRO A 52 -5.96 -14.73 -13.23
C PRO A 52 -6.73 -15.45 -14.35
N VAL A 53 -7.86 -16.04 -13.99
CA VAL A 53 -8.74 -16.78 -14.90
C VAL A 53 -10.03 -16.00 -15.08
N PHE A 54 -10.32 -15.61 -16.31
CA PHE A 54 -11.54 -14.91 -16.68
C PHE A 54 -12.57 -15.86 -17.28
N ALA A 55 -13.83 -15.46 -17.28
CA ALA A 55 -14.80 -16.03 -18.21
C ALA A 55 -14.37 -15.72 -19.65
N ASN A 56 -14.83 -16.52 -20.61
CA ASN A 56 -14.62 -16.24 -22.04
C ASN A 56 -15.37 -14.96 -22.44
N LEU A 57 -14.69 -13.85 -22.23
CA LEU A 57 -15.09 -12.49 -22.54
C LEU A 57 -14.34 -12.04 -23.80
N SER A 58 -14.77 -10.94 -24.42
CA SER A 58 -14.02 -10.36 -25.53
C SER A 58 -12.68 -9.78 -25.02
N GLU A 59 -11.67 -9.70 -25.88
CA GLU A 59 -10.35 -9.18 -25.51
C GLU A 59 -10.41 -7.75 -24.93
N ALA A 60 -11.41 -6.97 -25.36
CA ALA A 60 -11.67 -5.60 -24.89
C ALA A 60 -12.25 -5.54 -23.46
N ASP A 61 -12.94 -6.59 -23.02
CA ASP A 61 -13.53 -6.66 -21.68
C ASP A 61 -12.53 -7.14 -20.62
N ILE A 62 -11.47 -7.82 -21.05
CA ILE A 62 -10.41 -8.26 -20.15
C ILE A 62 -9.53 -7.03 -19.84
N PRO A 63 -9.23 -6.74 -18.56
CA PRO A 63 -8.50 -5.53 -18.20
C PRO A 63 -7.06 -5.56 -18.76
N PRO A 64 -6.53 -4.44 -19.26
CA PRO A 64 -5.15 -4.37 -19.77
C PRO A 64 -4.11 -4.41 -18.64
N SER A 65 -4.52 -4.10 -17.41
CA SER A 65 -3.67 -4.10 -16.21
C SER A 65 -4.29 -4.87 -15.06
N TRP A 66 -3.46 -5.38 -14.17
CA TRP A 66 -3.89 -6.20 -13.03
C TRP A 66 -3.07 -5.90 -11.77
N ASP A 67 -3.70 -5.90 -10.60
CA ASP A 67 -2.98 -5.70 -9.34
C ASP A 67 -2.19 -6.96 -8.95
N CYS A 68 -0.88 -6.81 -8.79
CA CYS A 68 -0.04 -7.93 -8.37
C CYS A 68 -0.34 -8.32 -6.90
N PRO A 69 -0.74 -9.57 -6.62
CA PRO A 69 -1.06 -10.02 -5.26
C PRO A 69 0.17 -10.12 -4.35
N HIS A 70 1.38 -10.09 -4.92
CA HIS A 70 2.63 -10.17 -4.17
C HIS A 70 3.17 -8.81 -3.73
N CYS A 71 3.01 -7.77 -4.55
CA CYS A 71 3.65 -6.47 -4.30
C CYS A 71 2.73 -5.26 -4.44
N GLY A 72 1.45 -5.46 -4.81
CA GLY A 72 0.46 -4.40 -4.99
C GLY A 72 0.75 -3.45 -6.16
N GLN A 73 1.77 -3.74 -6.98
CA GLN A 73 2.08 -2.95 -8.16
C GLN A 73 1.20 -3.36 -9.34
N ILE A 74 0.96 -2.41 -10.24
CA ILE A 74 0.22 -2.65 -11.47
C ILE A 74 1.06 -3.53 -12.41
N ALA A 75 0.50 -4.68 -12.79
CA ALA A 75 1.05 -5.61 -13.76
C ALA A 75 0.42 -5.38 -15.13
N ALA A 76 1.21 -5.58 -16.19
CA ALA A 76 0.78 -5.43 -17.58
C ALA A 76 0.78 -6.79 -18.29
N ARG A 77 0.06 -6.90 -19.41
CA ARG A 77 0.00 -8.14 -20.21
C ARG A 77 1.25 -8.40 -21.05
N GLU A 78 2.13 -7.43 -21.21
CA GLU A 78 3.37 -7.61 -21.98
C GLU A 78 4.56 -7.86 -21.04
N PRO A 79 5.36 -8.92 -21.27
CA PRO A 79 6.60 -9.15 -20.53
C PRO A 79 7.59 -8.02 -20.84
N GLY A 80 8.00 -7.27 -19.82
CA GLY A 80 8.91 -6.12 -19.96
C GLY A 80 8.19 -4.77 -20.17
N GLY A 81 6.87 -4.77 -20.36
CA GLY A 81 6.02 -3.57 -20.37
C GLY A 81 5.80 -2.96 -18.98
N GLY A 82 6.76 -3.12 -18.06
CA GLY A 82 6.75 -2.62 -16.68
C GLY A 82 6.85 -1.10 -16.56
N GLY A 83 6.33 -0.37 -17.56
CA GLY A 83 6.31 1.07 -17.67
C GLY A 83 4.94 1.62 -18.02
N ALA A 84 3.84 0.87 -17.81
CA ALA A 84 2.57 1.56 -17.63
C ALA A 84 2.73 2.29 -16.30
N GLU A 85 3.05 3.59 -16.38
CA GLU A 85 3.21 4.51 -15.26
C GLU A 85 2.38 4.00 -14.10
N ALA A 86 3.04 3.62 -13.00
CA ALA A 86 2.39 3.65 -11.71
C ALA A 86 1.80 5.06 -11.65
N ARG A 87 0.51 5.19 -11.97
CA ARG A 87 -0.19 6.45 -11.89
C ARG A 87 -0.09 6.75 -10.41
N SER A 88 0.90 7.56 -10.05
CA SER A 88 0.94 8.30 -8.82
C SER A 88 -0.18 9.33 -8.97
N THR A 89 -1.41 8.83 -8.98
CA THR A 89 -2.66 9.57 -8.84
C THR A 89 -2.91 9.94 -7.39
N ASP A 90 -1.93 9.71 -6.51
CA ASP A 90 -1.87 10.40 -5.24
C ASP A 90 -1.51 11.85 -5.55
N GLU A 91 -2.51 12.71 -5.48
CA GLU A 91 -2.32 14.15 -5.46
C GLU A 91 -1.21 14.45 -4.43
N PRO A 92 -0.14 15.16 -4.82
CA PRO A 92 1.03 15.28 -3.98
C PRO A 92 0.64 15.98 -2.68
N TYR A 93 0.66 15.22 -1.59
CA TYR A 93 0.49 15.78 -0.25
C TYR A 93 1.59 16.80 0.00
N LYS A 94 1.24 17.89 0.68
CA LYS A 94 2.25 18.85 1.14
C LYS A 94 3.26 18.14 2.05
N SER A 95 4.51 18.21 1.66
CA SER A 95 5.65 17.81 2.48
C SER A 95 5.79 18.73 3.70
N HIS A 96 6.45 18.24 4.75
CA HIS A 96 6.73 19.05 5.95
C HIS A 96 7.50 20.35 5.62
N LEU A 97 8.39 20.31 4.63
CA LEU A 97 9.14 21.49 4.19
C LEU A 97 8.22 22.55 3.57
N GLU A 98 7.25 22.15 2.75
CA GLU A 98 6.29 23.05 2.15
C GLU A 98 5.45 23.74 3.22
N TYR A 99 4.98 22.99 4.22
CA TYR A 99 4.30 23.58 5.38
C TYR A 99 5.17 24.58 6.15
N ALA A 100 6.47 24.32 6.27
CA ALA A 100 7.39 25.26 6.91
C ALA A 100 7.55 26.55 6.09
N LYS A 101 7.63 26.45 4.76
CA LYS A 101 7.76 27.58 3.83
C LYS A 101 6.51 28.46 3.77
N GLU A 102 5.32 27.88 3.94
CA GLU A 102 4.07 28.65 3.99
C GLU A 102 3.98 29.59 5.21
N ARG A 103 4.76 29.32 6.26
CA ARG A 103 4.69 30.02 7.55
C ARG A 103 5.90 30.91 7.84
N ARG A 104 6.94 30.83 7.01
CA ARG A 104 8.20 31.54 7.23
C ARG A 104 8.63 32.22 5.95
N SER A 105 9.05 33.47 6.07
CA SER A 105 9.75 34.13 4.97
C SER A 105 11.13 33.48 4.74
N PRO A 106 11.74 33.68 3.55
CA PRO A 106 13.11 33.26 3.30
C PRO A 106 14.11 33.80 4.34
N ASP A 107 13.95 35.07 4.72
CA ASP A 107 14.83 35.73 5.70
C ASP A 107 14.70 35.13 7.10
N GLU A 108 13.48 34.81 7.54
CA GLU A 108 13.22 34.11 8.81
C GLU A 108 13.81 32.70 8.81
N ALA A 109 13.72 32.01 7.67
CA ALA A 109 14.29 30.68 7.51
C ALA A 109 15.82 30.71 7.63
N GLU A 110 16.48 31.70 7.01
CA GLU A 110 17.93 31.91 7.10
C GLU A 110 18.36 32.22 8.54
N ALA A 111 17.65 33.12 9.23
CA ALA A 111 17.93 33.43 10.63
C ALA A 111 17.84 32.19 11.53
N VAL A 112 16.85 31.32 11.31
CA VAL A 112 16.72 30.06 12.08
C VAL A 112 17.88 29.11 11.81
N VAL A 113 18.35 29.03 10.56
CA VAL A 113 19.50 28.20 10.20
C VAL A 113 20.77 28.72 10.86
N GLU A 114 21.04 30.03 10.82
CA GLU A 114 22.24 30.60 11.45
C GLU A 114 22.24 30.37 12.96
N GLN A 115 21.09 30.58 13.64
CA GLN A 115 20.97 30.27 15.06
C GLN A 115 21.26 28.79 15.37
N ALA A 116 20.85 27.87 14.50
CA ALA A 116 21.13 26.44 14.66
C ALA A 116 22.63 26.14 14.46
N LEU A 117 23.27 26.77 13.46
CA LEU A 117 24.69 26.64 13.20
C LEU A 117 25.55 27.18 14.34
N GLU A 118 25.21 28.35 14.89
CA GLU A 118 25.90 28.90 16.06
C GLU A 118 25.80 27.98 17.27
N LYS A 119 24.61 27.45 17.57
CA LYS A 119 24.41 26.47 18.65
C LYS A 119 25.26 25.23 18.44
N LEU A 120 25.36 24.73 17.21
CA LEU A 120 26.19 23.57 16.87
C LEU A 120 27.69 23.88 17.06
N ARG A 121 28.16 25.02 16.55
CA ARG A 121 29.55 25.48 16.70
C ARG A 121 29.92 25.66 18.18
N ARG A 122 29.02 26.23 18.99
CA ARG A 122 29.20 26.39 20.45
C ARG A 122 29.37 25.04 21.13
N ARG A 123 28.46 24.09 20.88
CA ARG A 123 28.53 22.73 21.44
C ARG A 123 29.84 22.02 21.08
N ARG A 124 30.32 22.17 19.85
CA ARG A 124 31.62 21.61 19.42
C ARG A 124 32.78 22.22 20.21
N ARG A 125 32.82 23.54 20.38
CA ARG A 125 33.85 24.20 21.20
C ARG A 125 33.83 23.75 22.66
N GLU A 126 32.65 23.61 23.25
CA GLU A 126 32.49 23.12 24.63
C GLU A 126 32.97 21.67 24.78
N ALA A 127 32.66 20.80 23.81
CA ALA A 127 33.13 19.42 23.81
C ALA A 127 34.67 19.33 23.72
N LEU A 128 35.28 20.13 22.84
CA LEU A 128 36.74 20.20 22.73
C LEU A 128 37.39 20.68 24.03
N ARG A 129 36.87 21.75 24.64
CA ARG A 129 37.37 22.25 25.93
C ARG A 129 37.25 21.21 27.05
N ARG A 130 36.17 20.42 27.07
CA ARG A 130 36.00 19.31 28.03
C ARG A 130 37.00 18.17 27.79
N ALA A 131 37.31 17.86 26.53
CA ALA A 131 38.31 16.84 26.19
C ALA A 131 39.73 17.28 26.60
N GLU A 132 40.07 18.55 26.40
CA GLU A 132 41.36 19.12 26.81
C GLU A 132 41.53 19.19 28.34
N SER A 133 40.47 19.58 29.07
CA SER A 133 40.51 19.63 30.54
C SER A 133 40.56 18.25 31.19
N GLY A 134 39.99 17.22 30.55
CA GLY A 134 40.17 15.83 30.96
C GLY A 134 41.60 15.31 30.76
N ARG A 135 42.26 15.72 29.67
CA ARG A 135 43.65 15.31 29.37
C ARG A 135 44.66 15.91 30.36
N ARG A 136 44.49 17.17 30.77
CA ARG A 136 45.37 17.85 31.74
C ARG A 136 45.27 17.35 33.19
N LYS A 137 44.23 16.59 33.55
CA LYS A 137 44.07 16.03 34.91
C LYS A 137 44.70 14.65 35.08
N ASN A 138 45.13 14.03 33.98
CA ASN A 138 45.74 12.69 33.97
C ASN A 138 47.27 12.73 33.79
N ASP A 139 47.85 13.93 33.58
CA ASP A 139 49.29 14.22 33.73
C ASP A 139 49.55 14.74 35.15
#